data_AF-A1WTQ2-F1
#
_entry.id   AF-A1WTQ2-F1
#
_cell.length_a   1.000
_cell.length_b   1.000
_cell.length_c   1.000
_cell.angle_alpha   90.00
_cell.angle_beta   90.00
_cell.angle_gamma   90.00
#
_symmetry.space_group_name_H-M   'P 1'
#
loop_
_entity.id
_entity.type
_entity.pdbx_description
1 polymer ?
#
loop_
_entity_poly.entity_id
_entity_poly.type
_entity_poly.pdbx_seq_one_letter_code
_entity_poly.pdbx_strand_id
1 'polypeptide(L)'
;MRGPGGLKEGDGMQQDASLQPELALRIGLAARELPELDVSQLVRVLTALLGAPLTAEKLAGVTPRGLRDAGGAHHLEAVQQAPAARLEAACRALHGEEAATDPVPEPESGPSPEGAIRVACASNTGEELDGHFGACTRFLIYDVAATGCRLADVRPVAEAVSGSGTRRDDRIGARVALIADCQVLYCCSIGGPAAAKVVNAGVFPMKRDVGGAAGGHMKELSAALAKRPPPWLAKLMAGRSAAAPAS
;
A
#
# COMPACT_ATOMS: atom_id res chain seq x y z
N MET A 1 23.48 52.39 -46.84
CA MET A 1 22.24 52.44 -46.02
C MET A 1 22.01 51.07 -45.39
N ARG A 2 21.46 51.09 -44.18
CA ARG A 2 21.22 50.01 -43.22
C ARG A 2 20.68 48.68 -43.79
N GLY A 3 21.36 47.59 -43.41
CA GLY A 3 20.84 46.61 -42.43
C GLY A 3 19.90 45.47 -42.91
N PRO A 4 19.90 44.34 -42.18
CA PRO A 4 19.77 42.98 -42.73
C PRO A 4 18.52 42.22 -42.24
N GLY A 5 18.19 41.09 -42.87
CA GLY A 5 17.13 40.18 -42.44
C GLY A 5 17.61 38.75 -42.37
N GLY A 6 18.50 38.47 -41.43
CA GLY A 6 19.01 37.13 -41.15
C GLY A 6 17.93 36.22 -40.56
N LEU A 7 17.99 34.96 -41.00
CA LEU A 7 17.31 33.80 -40.44
C LEU A 7 17.41 33.78 -38.90
N LYS A 8 16.25 33.62 -38.26
CA LYS A 8 16.15 33.01 -36.93
C LYS A 8 15.02 31.98 -36.98
N GLU A 9 15.37 30.78 -37.42
CA GLU A 9 14.67 29.57 -36.95
C GLU A 9 14.97 29.49 -35.45
N GLY A 10 13.97 29.88 -34.65
CA GLY A 10 14.00 29.80 -33.20
C GLY A 10 13.70 28.38 -32.76
N ASP A 11 14.77 27.66 -32.48
CA ASP A 11 14.91 26.62 -31.48
C ASP A 11 13.87 26.73 -30.35
N GLY A 12 13.00 25.72 -30.21
CA GLY A 12 11.89 25.75 -29.27
C GLY A 12 10.98 24.52 -29.30
N MET A 13 11.54 23.32 -29.51
CA MET A 13 10.77 22.08 -29.42
C MET A 13 11.63 20.96 -28.79
N GLN A 14 11.99 21.12 -27.52
CA GLN A 14 12.65 20.06 -26.74
C GLN A 14 12.00 19.79 -25.36
N GLN A 15 10.80 20.33 -25.08
CA GLN A 15 10.18 20.16 -23.74
C GLN A 15 9.17 19.01 -23.58
N ASP A 16 8.68 18.33 -24.62
CA ASP A 16 7.43 17.54 -24.44
C ASP A 16 7.59 16.03 -24.15
N ALA A 17 8.80 15.45 -24.07
CA ALA A 17 8.96 14.00 -23.90
C ALA A 17 9.11 13.54 -22.43
N SER A 18 9.78 14.34 -21.58
CA SER A 18 10.01 14.01 -20.16
C SER A 18 8.88 14.47 -19.25
N LEU A 19 8.12 15.49 -19.65
CA LEU A 19 6.98 16.01 -18.91
C LEU A 19 5.76 15.06 -18.96
N GLN A 20 5.59 14.29 -20.03
CA GLN A 20 4.43 13.39 -20.21
C GLN A 20 4.43 12.21 -19.21
N PRO A 21 5.55 11.47 -18.99
CA PRO A 21 5.61 10.44 -17.96
C PRO A 21 5.40 10.98 -16.54
N GLU A 22 5.93 12.17 -16.25
CA GLU A 22 5.77 12.81 -14.95
C GLU A 22 4.32 13.24 -14.71
N LEU A 23 3.66 13.82 -15.71
CA LEU A 23 2.25 14.18 -15.64
C LEU A 23 1.37 12.94 -15.46
N ALA A 24 1.66 11.87 -16.20
CA ALA A 24 0.97 10.59 -16.07
C ALA A 24 1.17 9.97 -14.68
N LEU A 25 2.37 10.06 -14.10
CA LEU A 25 2.67 9.60 -12.75
C LEU A 25 1.85 10.38 -11.71
N ARG A 26 1.85 11.71 -11.77
CA ARG A 26 1.08 12.58 -10.86
C ARG A 26 -0.42 12.26 -10.89
N ILE A 27 -0.98 12.10 -12.09
CA ILE A 27 -2.39 11.72 -12.28
C ILE A 27 -2.64 10.30 -11.74
N GLY A 28 -1.73 9.35 -11.99
CA GLY A 28 -1.83 7.98 -11.49
C GLY A 28 -1.78 7.90 -9.96
N LEU A 29 -0.90 8.66 -9.32
CA LEU A 29 -0.81 8.77 -7.86
C LEU A 29 -2.06 9.42 -7.28
N ALA A 30 -2.59 10.46 -7.91
CA ALA A 30 -3.84 11.09 -7.48
C ALA A 30 -5.05 10.15 -7.59
N ALA A 31 -5.10 9.31 -8.63
CA ALA A 31 -6.13 8.28 -8.77
C ALA A 31 -6.03 7.20 -7.67
N ARG A 32 -4.81 6.89 -7.20
CA ARG A 32 -4.62 5.93 -6.09
C ARG A 32 -5.26 6.41 -4.79
N GLU A 33 -5.23 7.71 -4.50
CA GLU A 33 -5.82 8.30 -3.30
C GLU A 33 -7.36 8.37 -3.38
N LEU A 34 -7.92 8.21 -4.58
CA LEU A 34 -9.35 8.19 -4.87
C LEU A 34 -9.72 6.84 -5.53
N PRO A 35 -9.69 5.72 -4.79
CA PRO A 35 -9.82 4.37 -5.35
C PRO A 35 -11.13 4.12 -6.10
N GLU A 36 -12.13 4.97 -5.88
CA GLU A 36 -13.45 4.87 -6.51
C GLU A 36 -13.51 5.55 -7.89
N LEU A 37 -12.44 6.22 -8.29
CA LEU A 37 -12.28 6.84 -9.60
C LEU A 37 -11.23 6.08 -10.40
N ASP A 38 -11.56 5.79 -11.65
CA ASP A 38 -10.54 5.36 -12.61
C ASP A 38 -9.73 6.57 -13.14
N VAL A 39 -8.55 6.28 -13.70
CA VAL A 39 -7.64 7.30 -14.24
C VAL A 39 -8.31 8.13 -15.34
N SER A 40 -9.16 7.51 -16.17
CA SER A 40 -9.82 8.20 -17.28
C SER A 40 -10.89 9.19 -16.78
N GLN A 41 -11.64 8.84 -15.75
CA GLN A 41 -12.59 9.70 -15.06
C GLN A 41 -11.86 10.88 -14.42
N LEU A 42 -10.74 10.63 -13.73
CA LEU A 42 -9.93 11.69 -13.14
C LEU A 42 -9.39 12.64 -14.21
N VAL A 43 -8.86 12.13 -15.32
CA VAL A 43 -8.39 12.96 -16.46
C VAL A 43 -9.53 13.81 -17.03
N ARG A 44 -10.74 13.26 -17.15
CA ARG A 44 -11.92 14.02 -17.62
C ARG A 44 -12.26 15.18 -16.69
N VAL A 45 -12.29 14.93 -15.38
CA VAL A 45 -12.55 15.97 -14.36
C VAL A 45 -11.48 17.05 -14.39
N LEU A 46 -10.20 16.67 -14.45
CA LEU A 46 -9.08 17.61 -14.53
C LEU A 46 -9.12 18.43 -15.82
N THR A 47 -9.46 17.80 -16.94
CA THR A 47 -9.58 18.50 -18.23
C THR A 47 -10.74 19.48 -18.23
N ALA A 48 -11.86 19.15 -17.59
CA ALA A 48 -12.98 20.08 -17.45
C ALA A 48 -12.67 21.25 -16.52
N LEU A 49 -11.91 21.01 -15.45
CA LEU A 49 -11.52 22.04 -14.48
C LEU A 49 -10.44 22.99 -15.03
N LEU A 50 -9.46 22.46 -15.76
CA LEU A 50 -8.23 23.18 -16.13
C LEU A 50 -8.09 23.48 -17.64
N GLY A 51 -8.95 22.86 -18.46
CA GLY A 51 -8.85 22.87 -19.92
C GLY A 51 -7.68 22.05 -20.47
N ALA A 52 -7.84 21.53 -21.69
CA ALA A 52 -6.75 20.87 -22.42
C ALA A 52 -5.78 21.90 -23.06
N PRO A 53 -4.49 21.56 -23.23
CA PRO A 53 -3.80 20.38 -22.68
C PRO A 53 -3.56 20.53 -21.17
N LEU A 54 -3.50 19.41 -20.46
CA LEU A 54 -3.05 19.38 -19.08
C LEU A 54 -1.54 19.61 -19.04
N THR A 55 -1.10 20.43 -18.09
CA THR A 55 0.31 20.81 -17.89
C THR A 55 0.63 20.74 -16.41
N ALA A 56 1.90 20.56 -16.04
CA ALA A 56 2.33 20.51 -14.65
C ALA A 56 1.87 21.75 -13.85
N GLU A 57 1.97 22.95 -14.44
CA GLU A 57 1.52 24.22 -13.84
C GLU A 57 0.02 24.23 -13.53
N LYS A 58 -0.80 23.81 -14.49
CA LYS A 58 -2.25 23.66 -14.30
C LYS A 58 -2.59 22.65 -13.21
N LEU A 59 -1.89 21.52 -13.15
CA LEU A 59 -2.10 20.52 -12.10
C LEU A 59 -1.73 21.05 -10.72
N ALA A 60 -0.67 21.85 -10.61
CA ALA A 60 -0.27 22.53 -9.38
C ALA A 60 -1.32 23.53 -8.85
N GLY A 61 -2.25 23.98 -9.70
CA GLY A 61 -3.36 24.87 -9.31
C GLY A 61 -4.61 24.16 -8.77
N VAL A 62 -4.65 22.81 -8.77
CA VAL A 62 -5.84 22.06 -8.35
C VAL A 62 -6.04 22.15 -6.84
N THR A 63 -7.24 22.49 -6.39
CA THR A 63 -7.57 22.53 -4.95
C THR A 63 -8.57 21.43 -4.58
N PRO A 64 -8.61 20.97 -3.31
CA PRO A 64 -9.59 19.95 -2.88
C PRO A 64 -11.03 20.37 -3.16
N ARG A 65 -11.33 21.67 -3.02
CA ARG A 65 -12.64 22.25 -3.35
C ARG A 65 -12.90 22.22 -4.85
N GLY A 66 -11.94 22.65 -5.67
CA GLY A 66 -12.10 22.64 -7.13
C GLY A 66 -12.30 21.22 -7.68
N LEU A 67 -11.59 20.23 -7.11
CA LEU A 67 -11.76 18.82 -7.48
C LEU A 67 -13.15 18.30 -7.07
N ARG A 68 -13.63 18.66 -5.88
CA ARG A 68 -14.97 18.31 -5.39
C ARG A 68 -16.08 18.92 -6.25
N ASP A 69 -15.97 20.20 -6.57
CA ASP A 69 -16.95 20.94 -7.37
C ASP A 69 -17.01 20.38 -8.81
N ALA A 70 -15.85 20.10 -9.40
CA ALA A 70 -15.75 19.48 -10.72
C ALA A 70 -16.29 18.03 -10.72
N GLY A 71 -16.04 17.26 -9.65
CA GLY A 71 -16.65 15.94 -9.47
C GLY A 71 -18.17 15.99 -9.44
N GLY A 72 -18.75 16.98 -8.75
CA GLY A 72 -20.19 17.22 -8.74
C GLY A 72 -20.77 17.55 -10.10
N ALA A 73 -20.11 18.42 -10.87
CA ALA A 73 -20.52 18.78 -12.23
C ALA A 73 -20.51 17.59 -13.21
N HIS A 74 -19.77 16.53 -12.90
CA HIS A 74 -19.69 15.30 -13.69
C HIS A 74 -20.45 14.11 -13.08
N HIS A 75 -21.31 14.36 -12.09
CA HIS A 75 -22.08 13.31 -11.39
C HIS A 75 -21.21 12.21 -10.77
N LEU A 76 -20.00 12.55 -10.33
CA LEU A 76 -19.09 11.64 -9.64
C LEU A 76 -19.28 11.79 -8.13
N GLU A 77 -20.33 11.15 -7.60
CA GLU A 77 -20.66 11.16 -6.17
C GLU A 77 -19.48 10.71 -5.29
N ALA A 78 -18.68 9.78 -5.81
CA ALA A 78 -17.44 9.32 -5.18
C ALA A 78 -16.46 10.45 -4.82
N VAL A 79 -16.31 11.46 -5.67
CA VAL A 79 -15.45 12.63 -5.39
C VAL A 79 -16.11 13.55 -4.38
N GLN A 80 -17.43 13.73 -4.48
CA GLN A 80 -18.19 14.60 -3.59
C GLN A 80 -18.21 14.09 -2.15
N GLN A 81 -18.31 12.77 -2.00
CA GLN A 81 -18.37 12.08 -0.71
C GLN A 81 -16.97 11.70 -0.18
N ALA A 82 -15.91 11.89 -0.97
CA ALA A 82 -14.56 11.57 -0.54
C ALA A 82 -14.17 12.36 0.75
N PRO A 83 -13.57 11.69 1.74
CA PRO A 83 -13.01 12.35 2.92
C PRO A 83 -12.03 13.47 2.52
N ALA A 84 -12.01 14.57 3.28
CA ALA A 84 -11.13 15.72 3.00
C ALA A 84 -9.65 15.31 2.89
N ALA A 85 -9.18 14.43 3.79
CA ALA A 85 -7.82 13.90 3.77
C ALA A 85 -7.43 13.20 2.45
N ARG A 86 -8.36 12.48 1.82
CA ARG A 86 -8.11 11.82 0.52
C ARG A 86 -8.03 12.83 -0.63
N LEU A 87 -8.89 13.85 -0.62
CA LEU A 87 -8.83 14.94 -1.61
C LEU A 87 -7.54 15.75 -1.46
N GLU A 88 -7.10 16.02 -0.24
CA GLU A 88 -5.81 16.68 0.04
C GLU A 88 -4.63 15.83 -0.44
N ALA A 89 -4.64 14.53 -0.18
CA ALA A 89 -3.62 13.61 -0.70
C ALA A 89 -3.60 13.57 -2.24
N ALA A 90 -4.77 13.52 -2.89
CA ALA A 90 -4.88 13.58 -4.35
C ALA A 90 -4.35 14.90 -4.91
N CYS A 91 -4.66 16.04 -4.28
CA CYS A 91 -4.14 17.35 -4.70
C CYS A 91 -2.62 17.43 -4.59
N ARG A 92 -2.03 16.98 -3.47
CA ARG A 92 -0.56 16.92 -3.32
C ARG A 92 0.09 16.09 -4.42
N ALA A 93 -0.48 14.94 -4.75
CA ALA A 93 -0.02 14.12 -5.86
C ALA A 93 -0.08 14.84 -7.21
N LEU A 94 -1.16 15.59 -7.49
CA LEU A 94 -1.29 16.42 -8.71
C LEU A 94 -0.28 17.57 -8.73
N HIS A 95 0.01 18.17 -7.58
CA HIS A 95 1.00 19.24 -7.43
C HIS A 95 2.43 18.76 -7.71
N GLY A 96 2.65 17.44 -7.74
CA GLY A 96 3.98 16.87 -7.87
C GLY A 96 4.77 16.99 -6.58
N GLU A 97 4.10 17.24 -5.46
CA GLU A 97 4.69 16.92 -4.16
C GLU A 97 4.93 15.41 -4.18
N GLU A 98 6.16 14.99 -3.89
CA GLU A 98 6.43 13.60 -3.58
C GLU A 98 5.36 13.17 -2.59
N ALA A 99 4.52 12.20 -2.98
CA ALA A 99 3.46 11.69 -2.13
C ALA A 99 4.11 11.45 -0.77
N ALA A 100 3.72 12.23 0.24
CA ALA A 100 4.29 12.12 1.58
C ALA A 100 4.37 10.63 1.87
N THR A 101 5.60 10.10 1.87
CA THR A 101 5.81 8.66 1.91
C THR A 101 5.11 8.23 3.17
N ASP A 102 3.99 7.51 3.00
CA ASP A 102 3.27 6.91 4.10
C ASP A 102 4.34 6.21 4.94
N PRO A 103 4.65 6.74 6.14
CA PRO A 103 5.88 6.40 6.82
C PRO A 103 5.82 4.91 7.11
N VAL A 104 6.75 4.18 6.50
CA VAL A 104 6.83 2.73 6.71
C VAL A 104 7.15 2.55 8.19
N PRO A 105 6.32 1.84 8.96
CA PRO A 105 6.55 1.68 10.38
C PRO A 105 7.90 0.98 10.59
N GLU A 106 8.69 1.49 11.53
CA GLU A 106 10.00 0.93 11.82
C GLU A 106 9.84 -0.29 12.75
N PRO A 107 10.47 -1.44 12.42
CA PRO A 107 10.51 -2.57 13.34
C PRO A 107 11.08 -2.17 14.70
N GLU A 108 10.45 -2.65 15.77
CA GLU A 108 10.91 -2.38 17.13
C GLU A 108 12.28 -3.03 17.38
N SER A 109 13.16 -2.42 18.15
CA SER A 109 14.45 -3.06 18.52
C SER A 109 14.29 -3.93 19.77
N GLY A 110 14.99 -5.07 19.83
CA GLY A 110 15.05 -5.93 21.01
C GLY A 110 14.73 -7.40 20.74
N PRO A 111 14.85 -8.28 21.75
CA PRO A 111 14.58 -9.70 21.60
C PRO A 111 13.09 -9.97 21.38
N SER A 112 12.78 -10.98 20.57
CA SER A 112 11.41 -11.49 20.44
C SER A 112 10.93 -12.07 21.79
N PRO A 113 9.64 -11.90 22.14
CA PRO A 113 9.09 -12.53 23.33
C PRO A 113 9.26 -14.05 23.30
N GLU A 114 9.47 -14.66 24.46
CA GLU A 114 9.63 -16.11 24.58
C GLU A 114 8.36 -16.84 24.11
N GLY A 115 8.53 -17.90 23.32
CA GLY A 115 7.41 -18.65 22.76
C GLY A 115 6.60 -17.88 21.70
N ALA A 116 7.12 -16.76 21.18
CA ALA A 116 6.43 -15.98 20.16
C ALA A 116 6.27 -16.75 18.85
N ILE A 117 5.10 -16.58 18.25
CA ILE A 117 4.79 -16.96 16.87
C ILE A 117 4.95 -15.75 15.97
N ARG A 118 5.18 -15.99 14.68
CA ARG A 118 5.27 -14.94 13.69
C ARG A 118 3.95 -14.79 12.94
N VAL A 119 3.44 -13.57 12.85
CA VAL A 119 2.16 -13.23 12.24
C VAL A 119 2.38 -12.18 11.15
N ALA A 120 1.94 -12.45 9.93
CA ALA A 120 1.97 -11.47 8.85
C ALA A 120 0.63 -10.72 8.77
N CYS A 121 0.65 -9.41 8.61
CA CYS A 121 -0.51 -8.57 8.35
C CYS A 121 -0.38 -7.93 6.97
N ALA A 122 -1.35 -8.16 6.08
CA ALA A 122 -1.39 -7.50 4.78
C ALA A 122 -1.75 -6.01 4.96
N SER A 123 -0.89 -5.12 4.50
CA SER A 123 -1.01 -3.68 4.73
C SER A 123 -0.71 -2.86 3.47
N ASN A 124 -1.35 -1.71 3.37
CA ASN A 124 -1.19 -0.68 2.35
C ASN A 124 -0.81 0.68 2.94
N THR A 125 -1.24 0.95 4.17
CA THR A 125 -1.03 2.24 4.86
C THR A 125 -0.48 2.05 6.26
N GLY A 126 0.50 2.88 6.66
CA GLY A 126 1.18 2.88 7.94
C GLY A 126 1.36 1.51 8.57
N GLU A 127 0.87 1.40 9.81
CA GLU A 127 0.77 0.17 10.60
C GLU A 127 -0.68 -0.35 10.68
N GLU A 128 -1.39 -0.32 9.55
CA GLU A 128 -2.80 -0.73 9.46
C GLU A 128 -2.96 -2.11 8.83
N LEU A 129 -3.96 -2.86 9.28
CA LEU A 129 -4.47 -4.04 8.60
C LEU A 129 -5.60 -3.63 7.64
N ASP A 130 -5.23 -3.29 6.41
CA ASP A 130 -6.14 -2.80 5.37
C ASP A 130 -5.92 -3.49 4.01
N GLY A 131 -5.00 -4.46 3.94
CA GLY A 131 -4.58 -5.10 2.71
C GLY A 131 -5.41 -6.32 2.32
N HIS A 132 -5.77 -6.40 1.03
CA HIS A 132 -6.05 -7.67 0.36
C HIS A 132 -4.72 -8.38 0.05
N PHE A 133 -4.60 -9.67 0.37
CA PHE A 133 -3.35 -10.42 0.23
C PHE A 133 -2.70 -10.28 -1.16
N GLY A 134 -3.50 -10.41 -2.22
CA GLY A 134 -2.98 -10.38 -3.60
C GLY A 134 -2.58 -9.00 -4.13
N ALA A 135 -2.91 -7.94 -3.39
CA ALA A 135 -2.72 -6.55 -3.82
C ALA A 135 -1.99 -5.67 -2.80
N CYS A 136 -1.71 -6.18 -1.59
CA CYS A 136 -1.06 -5.38 -0.55
C CYS A 136 0.33 -4.90 -0.98
N THR A 137 0.73 -3.74 -0.47
CA THR A 137 2.04 -3.13 -0.76
C THR A 137 3.13 -3.67 0.14
N ARG A 138 2.77 -4.13 1.35
CA ARG A 138 3.70 -4.70 2.33
C ARG A 138 3.04 -5.77 3.20
N PHE A 139 3.87 -6.55 3.87
CA PHE A 139 3.47 -7.35 5.03
C PHE A 139 4.14 -6.79 6.29
N LEU A 140 3.34 -6.44 7.29
CA LEU A 140 3.83 -6.12 8.63
C LEU A 140 3.98 -7.45 9.38
N ILE A 141 5.17 -7.72 9.90
CA ILE A 141 5.48 -9.00 10.53
C ILE A 141 5.60 -8.78 12.03
N TYR A 142 4.72 -9.39 12.80
CA TYR A 142 4.74 -9.32 14.25
C TYR A 142 5.24 -10.61 14.85
N ASP A 143 6.02 -10.48 15.92
CA ASP A 143 6.21 -11.56 16.87
C ASP A 143 5.15 -11.41 17.97
N VAL A 144 4.34 -12.45 18.19
CA VAL A 144 3.20 -12.43 19.13
C VAL A 144 3.31 -13.61 20.09
N ALA A 145 3.29 -13.32 21.38
CA ALA A 145 3.25 -14.30 22.47
C ALA A 145 2.10 -14.00 23.43
N ALA A 146 1.92 -14.85 24.45
CA ALA A 146 0.96 -14.60 25.53
C ALA A 146 1.31 -13.36 26.39
N THR A 147 2.58 -12.95 26.39
CA THR A 147 3.11 -11.84 27.20
C THR A 147 3.09 -10.49 26.47
N GLY A 148 2.90 -10.49 25.15
CA GLY A 148 2.84 -9.28 24.34
C GLY A 148 3.08 -9.52 22.86
N CYS A 149 3.24 -8.44 22.12
CA CYS A 149 3.55 -8.45 20.70
C CYS A 149 4.52 -7.31 20.36
N ARG A 150 5.28 -7.47 19.28
CA ARG A 150 6.12 -6.41 18.71
C ARG A 150 6.15 -6.46 17.19
N LEU A 151 6.30 -5.32 16.54
CA LEU A 151 6.59 -5.27 15.11
C LEU A 151 8.04 -5.73 14.89
N ALA A 152 8.19 -6.91 14.29
CA ALA A 152 9.47 -7.58 14.14
C ALA A 152 10.16 -7.26 12.81
N ASP A 153 9.38 -7.04 11.75
CA ASP A 153 9.89 -6.81 10.40
C ASP A 153 8.79 -6.16 9.52
N VAL A 154 9.18 -5.48 8.45
CA VAL A 154 8.28 -4.94 7.43
C VAL A 154 8.80 -5.35 6.07
N ARG A 155 8.00 -6.13 5.34
CA ARG A 155 8.41 -6.76 4.08
C ARG A 155 7.70 -6.13 2.89
N PRO A 156 8.38 -5.30 2.09
CA PRO A 156 7.81 -4.74 0.86
C PRO A 156 7.52 -5.83 -0.16
N VAL A 157 6.42 -5.67 -0.88
CA VAL A 157 6.01 -6.62 -1.91
C VAL A 157 6.65 -6.32 -3.27
N ALA A 158 6.87 -5.04 -3.57
CA ALA A 158 7.22 -4.58 -4.91
C ALA A 158 8.46 -5.31 -5.47
N GLU A 159 9.51 -5.45 -4.66
CA GLU A 159 10.76 -6.10 -5.05
C GLU A 159 10.55 -7.59 -5.34
N ALA A 160 9.84 -8.31 -4.46
CA ALA A 160 9.57 -9.73 -4.61
C ALA A 160 8.74 -10.04 -5.86
N VAL A 161 7.77 -9.18 -6.17
CA VAL A 161 6.90 -9.35 -7.35
C VAL A 161 7.59 -8.90 -8.64
N SER A 162 8.44 -7.87 -8.60
CA SER A 162 9.22 -7.40 -9.76
C SER A 162 10.18 -8.47 -10.27
N GLY A 163 10.80 -9.23 -9.37
CA GLY A 163 11.65 -10.38 -9.71
C GLY A 163 10.88 -11.65 -10.09
N SER A 164 9.55 -11.64 -10.03
CA SER A 164 8.72 -12.80 -10.36
C SER A 164 8.28 -12.79 -11.83
N GLY A 165 7.81 -13.94 -12.33
CA GLY A 165 7.21 -14.01 -13.65
C GLY A 165 5.96 -13.13 -13.80
N THR A 166 5.51 -12.93 -15.04
CA THR A 166 4.36 -12.06 -15.32
C THR A 166 3.01 -12.69 -14.98
N ARG A 167 2.98 -14.02 -14.77
CA ARG A 167 1.74 -14.75 -14.50
C ARG A 167 1.25 -14.46 -13.10
N ARG A 168 -0.08 -14.40 -12.92
CA ARG A 168 -0.72 -14.23 -11.61
C ARG A 168 -0.19 -15.24 -10.59
N ASP A 169 0.05 -16.48 -11.03
CA ASP A 169 0.48 -17.56 -10.16
C ASP A 169 1.89 -17.36 -9.59
N ASP A 170 2.80 -16.81 -10.39
CA ASP A 170 4.17 -16.47 -9.99
C ASP A 170 4.15 -15.37 -8.92
N ARG A 171 3.34 -14.33 -9.13
CA ARG A 171 3.18 -13.21 -8.19
C ARG A 171 2.59 -13.65 -6.85
N ILE A 172 1.63 -14.59 -6.88
CA ILE A 172 1.10 -15.18 -5.65
C ILE A 172 2.19 -15.98 -4.94
N GLY A 173 2.98 -16.78 -5.67
CA GLY A 173 4.11 -17.51 -5.12
C GLY A 173 5.12 -16.59 -4.43
N ALA A 174 5.49 -15.48 -5.07
CA ALA A 174 6.39 -14.48 -4.50
C ALA A 174 5.86 -13.88 -3.18
N ARG A 175 4.55 -13.58 -3.12
CA ARG A 175 3.90 -13.10 -1.89
C ARG A 175 3.88 -14.15 -0.78
N VAL A 176 3.66 -15.42 -1.11
CA VAL A 176 3.70 -16.52 -0.13
C VAL A 176 5.13 -16.68 0.42
N ALA A 177 6.16 -16.56 -0.42
CA ALA A 177 7.55 -16.65 0.02
C ALA A 177 7.90 -15.56 1.06
N LEU A 178 7.33 -14.36 0.93
CA LEU A 178 7.50 -13.28 1.91
C LEU A 178 6.91 -13.57 3.29
N ILE A 179 6.09 -14.61 3.46
CA ILE A 179 5.44 -14.93 4.74
C ILE A 179 5.61 -16.41 5.13
N ALA A 180 6.50 -17.15 4.46
CA ALA A 180 6.62 -18.60 4.62
C ALA A 180 7.13 -19.03 6.01
N ASP A 181 7.73 -18.12 6.76
CA ASP A 181 8.19 -18.28 8.14
C ASP A 181 7.13 -17.87 9.19
N CYS A 182 5.99 -17.34 8.75
CA CYS A 182 4.86 -16.96 9.59
C CYS A 182 3.95 -18.17 9.87
N GLN A 183 3.30 -18.19 11.03
CA GLN A 183 2.30 -19.22 11.36
C GLN A 183 0.89 -18.76 10.98
N VAL A 184 0.65 -17.45 10.99
CA VAL A 184 -0.66 -16.86 10.74
C VAL A 184 -0.53 -15.68 9.78
N LEU A 185 -1.50 -15.55 8.88
CA LEU A 185 -1.66 -14.39 7.99
C LEU A 185 -2.98 -13.69 8.33
N TYR A 186 -2.94 -12.41 8.66
CA TYR A 186 -4.10 -11.53 8.73
C TYR A 186 -4.23 -10.74 7.43
N CYS A 187 -5.44 -10.70 6.87
CA CYS A 187 -5.77 -9.88 5.71
C CYS A 187 -7.26 -9.53 5.68
N CYS A 188 -7.62 -8.42 5.02
CA CYS A 188 -9.02 -8.06 4.83
C CYS A 188 -9.74 -9.03 3.88
N SER A 189 -9.01 -9.54 2.89
CA SER A 189 -9.53 -10.51 1.94
C SER A 189 -8.40 -11.27 1.24
N ILE A 190 -8.72 -12.48 0.79
CA ILE A 190 -7.83 -13.39 0.06
C ILE A 190 -8.66 -14.27 -0.88
N GLY A 191 -8.24 -14.38 -2.14
CA GLY A 191 -8.89 -15.26 -3.12
C GLY A 191 -8.58 -16.74 -2.86
N GLY A 192 -9.51 -17.64 -3.20
CA GLY A 192 -9.40 -19.08 -2.95
C GLY A 192 -8.08 -19.74 -3.38
N PRO A 193 -7.59 -19.53 -4.63
CA PRO A 193 -6.32 -20.09 -5.07
C PRO A 193 -5.11 -19.59 -4.26
N ALA A 194 -5.12 -18.31 -3.85
CA ALA A 194 -4.08 -17.75 -3.01
C ALA A 194 -4.15 -18.32 -1.58
N ALA A 195 -5.34 -18.43 -1.01
CA ALA A 195 -5.54 -19.05 0.30
C ALA A 195 -5.05 -20.49 0.35
N ALA A 196 -5.33 -21.29 -0.70
CA ALA A 196 -4.82 -22.65 -0.81
C ALA A 196 -3.28 -22.69 -0.80
N LYS A 197 -2.61 -21.79 -1.54
CA LYS A 197 -1.14 -21.71 -1.53
C LYS A 197 -0.57 -21.28 -0.18
N VAL A 198 -1.22 -20.33 0.50
CA VAL A 198 -0.84 -19.89 1.87
C VAL A 198 -0.94 -21.06 2.85
N VAL A 199 -2.04 -21.82 2.82
CA VAL A 199 -2.23 -23.02 3.66
C VAL A 199 -1.20 -24.11 3.32
N ASN A 200 -0.92 -24.34 2.04
CA ASN A 200 0.10 -25.31 1.61
C ASN A 200 1.52 -24.92 2.05
N ALA A 201 1.78 -23.64 2.30
CA ALA A 201 3.03 -23.15 2.88
C ALA A 201 3.07 -23.26 4.42
N GLY A 202 2.03 -23.82 5.06
CA GLY A 202 1.95 -23.97 6.51
C GLY A 202 1.51 -22.70 7.25
N VAL A 203 1.01 -21.70 6.53
CA VAL A 203 0.52 -20.44 7.11
C VAL A 203 -1.00 -20.48 7.22
N PHE A 204 -1.55 -20.14 8.38
CA PHE A 204 -3.01 -20.12 8.59
C PHE A 204 -3.61 -18.75 8.26
N PRO A 205 -4.44 -18.61 7.20
CA PRO A 205 -5.07 -17.34 6.87
C PRO A 205 -6.26 -17.03 7.79
N MET A 206 -6.27 -15.84 8.38
CA MET A 206 -7.35 -15.26 9.17
C MET A 206 -7.86 -14.00 8.50
N LYS A 207 -9.13 -14.02 8.10
CA LYS A 207 -9.80 -12.86 7.53
C LYS A 207 -10.25 -11.90 8.62
N ARG A 208 -10.11 -10.59 8.39
CA ARG A 208 -10.71 -9.53 9.22
C ARG A 208 -11.57 -8.64 8.34
N ASP A 209 -12.90 -8.73 8.49
CA ASP A 209 -13.82 -7.95 7.67
C ASP A 209 -13.74 -6.45 7.98
N VAL A 210 -13.45 -6.11 9.23
CA VAL A 210 -13.13 -4.75 9.66
C VAL A 210 -11.63 -4.70 9.90
N GLY A 211 -10.93 -3.88 9.11
CA GLY A 211 -9.49 -3.63 9.23
C GLY A 211 -9.12 -2.84 10.48
N GLY A 212 -8.15 -1.94 10.37
CA GLY A 212 -7.72 -1.03 11.44
C GLY A 212 -6.32 -1.37 11.98
N ALA A 213 -5.92 -0.67 13.04
CA ALA A 213 -4.55 -0.71 13.56
C ALA A 213 -4.06 -2.15 13.80
N ALA A 214 -3.00 -2.55 13.10
CA ALA A 214 -2.49 -3.91 13.12
C ALA A 214 -2.04 -4.31 14.53
N GLY A 215 -1.38 -3.40 15.26
CA GLY A 215 -1.00 -3.60 16.66
C GLY A 215 -2.21 -3.85 17.60
N GLY A 216 -3.39 -3.31 17.29
CA GLY A 216 -4.63 -3.61 18.02
C GLY A 216 -5.04 -5.07 17.84
N HIS A 217 -5.08 -5.54 16.59
CA HIS A 217 -5.36 -6.95 16.27
C HIS A 217 -4.34 -7.91 16.90
N MET A 218 -3.06 -7.51 16.98
CA MET A 218 -2.01 -8.33 17.61
C MET A 218 -2.16 -8.41 19.13
N LYS A 219 -2.60 -7.34 19.80
CA LYS A 219 -2.94 -7.36 21.23
C LYS A 219 -4.12 -8.28 21.53
N GLU A 220 -5.15 -8.27 20.68
CA GLU A 220 -6.27 -9.20 20.80
C GLU A 220 -5.82 -10.65 20.65
N LEU A 221 -4.97 -10.94 19.66
CA LEU A 221 -4.40 -12.26 19.47
C LEU A 221 -3.56 -12.68 20.67
N SER A 222 -2.68 -11.81 21.17
CA SER A 222 -1.87 -12.03 22.37
C SER A 222 -2.74 -12.41 23.58
N ALA A 223 -3.82 -11.67 23.82
CA ALA A 223 -4.77 -11.96 24.90
C ALA A 223 -5.51 -13.30 24.71
N ALA A 224 -5.82 -13.69 23.47
CA ALA A 224 -6.41 -14.99 23.18
C ALA A 224 -5.42 -16.13 23.44
N LEU A 225 -4.16 -15.96 23.06
CA LEU A 225 -3.07 -16.92 23.32
C LEU A 225 -2.80 -17.09 24.82
N ALA A 226 -2.89 -16.02 25.61
CA ALA A 226 -2.74 -16.09 27.05
C ALA A 226 -3.85 -16.90 27.75
N LYS A 227 -5.07 -16.88 27.19
CA LYS A 227 -6.21 -17.60 27.77
C LYS A 227 -6.23 -19.06 27.35
N ARG A 228 -6.36 -19.32 26.05
CA ARG A 228 -6.58 -20.66 25.48
C ARG A 228 -6.04 -20.71 24.05
N PRO A 229 -4.73 -20.94 23.86
CA PRO A 229 -4.17 -21.08 22.52
C PRO A 229 -4.73 -22.36 21.85
N PRO A 230 -5.01 -22.33 20.53
CA PRO A 230 -5.35 -23.55 19.79
C PRO A 230 -4.28 -24.63 19.98
N PRO A 231 -4.63 -25.93 20.07
CA PRO A 231 -3.66 -26.99 20.40
C PRO A 231 -2.44 -27.04 19.47
N TRP A 232 -2.65 -26.83 18.17
CA TRP A 232 -1.57 -26.81 17.18
C TRP A 232 -0.57 -25.68 17.41
N LEU A 233 -1.07 -24.52 17.86
CA LEU A 233 -0.29 -23.33 18.12
C LEU A 233 0.42 -23.42 19.47
N ALA A 234 -0.26 -23.95 20.49
CA ALA A 234 0.32 -24.22 21.80
C ALA A 234 1.57 -25.12 21.69
N LYS A 235 1.53 -26.13 20.82
CA LYS A 235 2.69 -27.00 20.55
C LYS A 235 3.87 -26.25 19.94
N LEU A 236 3.60 -25.32 19.02
CA LEU A 236 4.64 -24.49 18.39
C LEU A 236 5.24 -23.49 19.38
N MET A 237 4.41 -22.86 20.21
CA MET A 237 4.85 -21.92 21.24
C MET A 237 5.74 -22.61 22.28
N ALA A 238 5.36 -23.80 22.76
CA ALA A 238 6.14 -24.57 23.72
C ALA A 238 7.52 -24.99 23.16
N GLY A 239 7.58 -25.38 21.88
CA GLY A 239 8.85 -25.71 21.21
C GLY A 239 9.79 -24.52 21.03
N ARG A 240 9.26 -23.29 21.03
CA ARG A 240 10.03 -22.04 20.91
C ARG A 240 10.45 -21.44 22.25
N SER A 241 9.78 -21.80 23.35
CA SER A 241 10.22 -21.50 24.72
C SER A 241 11.45 -22.31 25.13
N ALA A 242 11.61 -23.53 24.59
CA ALA A 242 12.69 -24.43 24.99
C ALA A 242 14.07 -24.10 24.38
N ALA A 243 14.17 -23.10 23.51
CA ALA A 243 15.43 -22.70 22.86
C ALA A 243 16.09 -21.52 23.60
N ALA A 244 16.51 -21.73 24.85
CA ALA A 244 17.55 -20.92 25.47
C ALA A 244 18.94 -21.43 25.01
N PRO A 245 19.95 -20.56 24.80
CA PRO A 245 21.23 -20.98 24.24
C PRO A 245 21.98 -21.89 25.22
N ALA A 246 22.45 -23.02 24.70
CA ALA A 246 23.54 -23.77 25.33
C ALA A 246 24.79 -22.87 25.37
N SER A 247 25.51 -22.97 26.50
CA SER A 247 26.65 -22.17 26.95
C SER A 247 27.78 -21.99 25.94
#